data_AF-A0A7X0G2V5-F1
#
_entry.id   AF-A0A7X0G2V5-F1
#
_cell.length_a   1.000
_cell.length_b   1.000
_cell.length_c   1.000
_cell.angle_alpha   90.00
_cell.angle_beta   90.00
_cell.angle_gamma   90.00
#
_symmetry.space_group_name_H-M   'P 1'
#
loop_
_entity.id
_entity.type
_entity.pdbx_description
1 polymer ?
#
loop_
_entity_poly.entity_id
_entity_poly.type
_entity_poly.pdbx_seq_one_letter_code
_entity_poly.pdbx_strand_id
1 'polypeptide(L)' 'MTAPANGAGDRWPEIDEHIVNHRILPALMILRRVFGYGIPEAIDAFDARYRVLRETRPDDFTVSREEYGRHVYS' A
#
# COMPACT_ATOMS: atom_id res chain seq x y z
N MET A 1 12.82 -32.38 12.01
CA MET A 1 13.05 -31.19 12.85
C MET A 1 12.60 -29.99 12.03
N THR A 2 11.62 -29.26 12.55
CA THR A 2 10.68 -28.36 11.86
C THR A 2 11.36 -27.18 11.17
N ALA A 3 10.99 -26.90 9.92
CA ALA A 3 11.33 -25.65 9.24
C ALA A 3 10.70 -24.47 10.00
N PRO A 4 11.40 -23.31 10.14
CA PRO A 4 10.76 -22.15 10.73
C PRO A 4 9.62 -21.70 9.82
N ALA A 5 8.41 -21.69 10.36
CA ALA A 5 7.31 -20.95 9.78
C ALA A 5 7.69 -19.46 9.80
N ASN A 6 8.27 -18.95 8.70
CA ASN A 6 8.35 -17.51 8.50
C ASN A 6 6.93 -17.00 8.21
N GLY A 7 6.22 -16.67 9.29
CA GLY A 7 4.94 -15.97 9.30
C GLY A 7 5.02 -14.52 8.83
N ALA A 8 5.82 -14.24 7.80
CA ALA A 8 5.67 -13.07 6.95
C ALA A 8 4.87 -13.51 5.72
N GLY A 9 3.60 -13.91 5.95
CA GLY A 9 2.66 -14.06 4.85
C GLY A 9 2.69 -12.78 4.01
N ASP A 10 2.54 -12.92 2.70
CA ASP A 10 2.49 -11.80 1.78
C ASP A 10 1.64 -10.67 2.37
N ARG A 11 2.24 -9.49 2.57
CA ARG A 11 1.60 -8.31 3.18
C ARG A 11 0.89 -7.45 2.14
N TRP A 12 0.99 -7.80 0.85
CA TRP A 12 0.31 -7.08 -0.22
C TRP A 12 -1.21 -6.99 -0.03
N PRO A 13 -1.95 -8.02 0.42
CA PRO A 13 -3.39 -7.88 0.68
C PRO A 13 -3.73 -6.79 1.71
N GLU A 14 -2.95 -6.70 2.80
CA GLU A 14 -3.13 -5.67 3.83
C GLU A 14 -2.77 -4.27 3.29
N ILE A 15 -1.69 -4.18 2.50
CA ILE A 15 -1.30 -2.93 1.82
C ILE A 15 -2.40 -2.48 0.85
N ASP A 16 -2.96 -3.41 0.06
CA ASP A 16 -4.03 -3.13 -0.89
C ASP A 16 -5.27 -2.59 -0.17
N GLU A 17 -5.69 -3.22 0.94
CA GLU A 17 -6.79 -2.72 1.75
C GLU A 17 -6.52 -1.32 2.29
N HIS A 18 -5.29 -1.03 2.73
CA HIS A 18 -4.93 0.31 3.16
C HIS A 18 -4.98 1.32 2.01
N ILE A 19 -4.50 0.95 0.82
CA ILE A 19 -4.58 1.81 -0.37
C ILE A 19 -6.04 2.06 -0.74
N VAL A 20 -6.86 1.03 -0.89
CA VAL A 20 -8.28 1.16 -1.25
C VAL A 20 -9.04 2.06 -0.27
N ASN A 21 -8.78 1.92 1.04
CA ASN A 21 -9.46 2.70 2.08
C ASN A 21 -8.81 4.06 2.40
N HIS A 22 -7.92 4.57 1.53
CA HIS A 22 -7.21 5.86 1.69
C HIS A 22 -6.37 5.96 2.98
N ARG A 23 -5.93 4.83 3.53
CA ARG A 23 -5.08 4.75 4.72
C ARG A 23 -3.60 4.76 4.30
N ILE A 24 -3.16 5.91 3.80
CA ILE A 24 -1.83 6.09 3.15
C ILE A 24 -0.68 5.84 4.14
N LEU A 25 -0.71 6.43 5.34
CA LEU A 25 0.36 6.26 6.33
C LEU A 25 0.54 4.80 6.78
N PRO A 26 -0.52 4.04 7.12
CA PRO A 26 -0.38 2.61 7.40
C PRO A 26 0.26 1.81 6.26
N ALA A 27 -0.17 2.01 5.00
CA ALA A 27 0.44 1.33 3.85
C ALA A 27 1.95 1.64 3.74
N LEU A 28 2.34 2.91 3.86
CA LEU A 28 3.75 3.32 3.84
C LEU A 28 4.54 2.72 5.00
N MET A 29 3.96 2.64 6.20
CA MET A 29 4.63 2.03 7.36
C MET A 29 4.89 0.53 7.16
N ILE A 30 3.94 -0.19 6.56
CA ILE A 30 4.12 -1.61 6.22
C ILE A 30 5.21 -1.76 5.16
N LEU A 31 5.16 -0.96 4.09
CA LEU A 31 6.17 -0.96 3.03
C LEU A 31 7.59 -0.75 3.59
N ARG A 32 7.76 0.22 4.48
CA ARG A 32 9.05 0.47 5.16
C ARG A 32 9.47 -0.68 6.06
N ARG A 33 8.58 -1.20 6.91
CA ARG A 33 8.93 -2.19 7.93
C ARG A 33 9.18 -3.58 7.36
N VAL A 34 8.40 -3.98 6.36
CA VAL A 34 8.40 -5.34 5.81
C VAL A 34 9.41 -5.49 4.68
N PHE A 35 9.55 -4.46 3.83
CA PHE A 35 10.43 -4.51 2.66
C PHE A 35 11.75 -3.75 2.89
N GLY A 36 11.92 -3.10 4.05
CA GLY A 36 13.13 -2.35 4.38
C GLY A 36 13.30 -1.05 3.60
N TYR A 37 12.23 -0.56 2.97
CA TYR A 37 12.25 0.65 2.15
C TYR A 37 12.52 1.91 2.97
N GLY A 38 13.33 2.81 2.41
CA GLY A 38 13.38 4.20 2.84
C GLY A 38 12.07 4.91 2.50
N ILE A 39 11.96 6.18 2.92
CA ILE A 39 10.74 6.96 2.64
C ILE A 39 10.52 7.14 1.13
N PRO A 40 11.54 7.51 0.31
CA PRO A 40 11.36 7.64 -1.13
C PRO A 40 10.92 6.31 -1.78
N GLU A 41 11.59 5.21 -1.45
CA GLU A 41 11.26 3.91 -2.05
C GLU A 41 9.87 3.42 -1.65
N ALA A 42 9.44 3.72 -0.42
CA ALA A 42 8.09 3.39 0.03
C ALA A 42 7.01 4.20 -0.70
N ILE A 43 7.27 5.48 -1.00
CA ILE A 43 6.38 6.33 -1.80
C ILE A 43 6.28 5.80 -3.24
N ASP A 44 7.40 5.46 -3.86
CA ASP A 44 7.43 4.92 -5.22
C ASP A 44 6.69 3.57 -5.30
N ALA A 45 6.91 2.68 -4.33
CA ALA A 45 6.22 1.40 -4.25
C ALA A 45 4.72 1.56 -4.00
N PHE A 46 4.33 2.51 -3.15
CA PHE A 46 2.94 2.86 -2.91
C PHE A 46 2.26 3.35 -4.20
N ASP A 47 2.87 4.29 -4.91
CA ASP A 47 2.30 4.88 -6.13
C ASP A 47 2.19 3.83 -7.25
N ALA A 48 3.20 2.99 -7.42
CA ALA A 48 3.15 1.87 -8.36
C ALA A 48 1.99 0.92 -8.04
N ARG A 49 1.80 0.55 -6.77
CA ARG A 49 0.72 -0.36 -6.37
C ARG A 49 -0.66 0.29 -6.51
N TYR A 50 -0.78 1.56 -6.14
CA TYR A 50 -2.00 2.35 -6.32
C TYR A 50 -2.48 2.36 -7.78
N ARG A 51 -1.57 2.57 -8.74
CA ARG A 51 -1.90 2.53 -10.18
C ARG A 51 -2.42 1.16 -10.61
N VAL A 52 -1.74 0.09 -10.21
CA VAL A 52 -2.16 -1.29 -10.51
C VAL A 52 -3.57 -1.57 -9.95
N LEU A 53 -3.85 -1.17 -8.72
CA LEU A 53 -5.17 -1.38 -8.12
C LEU A 53 -6.25 -0.56 -8.83
N ARG A 54 -5.96 0.69 -9.23
CA ARG A 54 -6.90 1.50 -10.01
C ARG A 54 -7.23 0.91 -11.37
N GLU A 55 -6.26 0.26 -12.02
CA GLU A 55 -6.46 -0.38 -13.31
C GLU A 55 -7.20 -1.73 -13.19
N THR A 56 -6.89 -2.51 -12.15
CA THR A 56 -7.39 -3.90 -12.01
C THR A 56 -8.64 -4.02 -11.15
N ARG A 57 -8.90 -3.06 -10.27
CA ARG A 57 -10.04 -3.02 -9.33
C ARG A 57 -10.61 -1.60 -9.22
N PRO A 58 -11.03 -0.98 -10.34
CA PRO A 58 -11.52 0.40 -10.32
C PRO A 58 -12.71 0.60 -9.38
N ASP A 59 -13.60 -0.40 -9.28
CA ASP A 59 -14.82 -0.35 -8.48
C ASP A 59 -14.56 -0.28 -6.96
N ASP A 60 -13.38 -0.68 -6.50
CA ASP A 60 -13.00 -0.61 -5.09
C ASP A 60 -12.72 0.85 -4.66
N PHE A 61 -12.45 1.74 -5.60
CA PHE A 61 -12.14 3.14 -5.30
C PHE A 61 -13.37 4.03 -5.44
N THR A 62 -13.81 4.62 -4.34
CA THR A 62 -15.04 5.43 -4.27
C THR A 62 -14.86 6.91 -4.61
N VAL A 63 -13.63 7.37 -4.82
CA VAL A 63 -13.30 8.77 -5.13
C VAL A 63 -12.45 8.89 -6.39
N SER A 64 -12.27 10.11 -6.92
CA SER A 64 -11.35 10.39 -8.02
C SER A 64 -9.86 10.35 -7.60
N ARG A 65 -8.94 10.34 -8.57
CA ARG A 65 -7.49 10.42 -8.28
C ARG A 65 -7.10 11.71 -7.56
N GLU A 66 -7.74 12.82 -7.90
CA GLU A 66 -7.47 14.13 -7.30
C GLU A 66 -7.93 14.20 -5.84
N GLU A 67 -9.07 13.56 -5.51
CA GLU A 67 -9.59 13.51 -4.15
C GLU A 67 -8.80 12.56 -3.24
N TYR A 68 -8.27 11.48 -3.81
CA TYR A 68 -7.57 10.41 -3.08
C TYR A 68 -6.38 10.92 -2.23
N GLY A 69 -5.62 11.91 -2.72
CA GLY A 69 -4.40 12.42 -2.06
C GLY A 69 -4.56 13.76 -1.33
N ARG A 70 -5.76 14.34 -1.32
CA ARG A 70 -5.98 15.76 -0.99
C ARG A 70 -5.58 16.16 0.44
N HIS A 71 -5.51 15.20 1.36
CA HIS A 71 -5.21 15.45 2.78
C HIS A 71 -3.78 15.09 3.22
N VAL A 72 -2.90 14.70 2.30
CA VAL A 72 -1.51 14.33 2.63
C VAL A 72 -0.54 15.50 2.44
N TYR A 73 -0.89 16.48 1.59
CA TYR A 73 -0.03 17.61 1.22
C TYR A 73 -0.65 18.99 1.51
N SER A 74 -1.47 19.12 2.57
CA SER A 74 -1.94 20.43 3.05
C SER A 74 -1.05 20.98 4.14
#